data_AF-A0A2N2MP96-F1
#
_entry.id   AF-A0A2N2MP96-F1
#
_cell.length_a   1.000
_cell.length_b   1.000
_cell.length_c   1.000
_cell.angle_alpha   90.00
_cell.angle_beta   90.00
_cell.angle_gamma   90.00
#
_symmetry.space_group_name_H-M   'P 1'
#
loop_
_entity.id
_entity.type
_entity.pdbx_description
1 polymer ?
#
loop_
_entity_poly.entity_id
_entity_poly.type
_entity_poly.pdbx_seq_one_letter_code
_entity_poly.pdbx_strand_id
1 'polypeptide(L)' 'PVIQYLPPRDSWLEVETSPNEIGYSPAVLPYETRLYILGGLNNEGYSNQSLVYQAVYTILVPVIQKD' A
#
# COMPACT_ATOMS: atom_id res chain seq x y z
N PRO A 1 -1.48 -10.66 9.74
CA PRO A 1 -0.83 -9.34 9.93
C PRO A 1 -0.52 -8.74 8.54
N VAL A 2 -0.74 -7.44 8.35
CA VAL A 2 -0.28 -6.75 7.14
C VAL A 2 1.20 -6.44 7.32
N ILE A 3 2.01 -6.76 6.32
CA ILE A 3 3.46 -6.64 6.41
C ILE A 3 4.01 -5.75 5.28
N GLN A 4 4.96 -4.90 5.64
CA GLN A 4 5.71 -4.09 4.70
C GLN A 4 7.16 -4.58 4.66
N TYR A 5 7.67 -4.84 3.46
CA TYR A 5 9.08 -5.11 3.26
C TYR A 5 9.88 -3.80 3.25
N LEU A 6 11.00 -3.77 3.98
CA LEU A 6 11.93 -2.65 4.04
C LEU A 6 13.25 -3.04 3.33
N PRO A 7 13.41 -2.74 2.03
CA PRO A 7 14.61 -3.13 1.27
C PRO A 7 15.95 -2.73 1.91
N PRO A 8 16.11 -1.54 2.52
CA PRO A 8 17.40 -1.15 3.11
C PRO A 8 17.83 -2.01 4.30
N ARG A 9 16.89 -2.73 4.93
CA ARG A 9 17.12 -3.53 6.13
C ARG A 9 16.96 -5.03 5.88
N ASP A 10 16.53 -5.41 4.67
CA ASP A 10 16.11 -6.76 4.32
C ASP A 10 15.22 -7.39 5.39
N SER A 11 14.17 -6.66 5.78
CA SER A 11 13.30 -7.07 6.87
C SER A 11 11.84 -6.73 6.62
N TRP A 12 10.97 -7.47 7.31
CA TRP A 12 9.53 -7.25 7.31
C TRP A 12 9.13 -6.51 8.58
N LEU A 13 8.32 -5.48 8.43
CA LEU A 13 7.70 -4.75 9.51
C LEU A 13 6.20 -5.04 9.50
N GLU A 14 5.63 -5.30 10.68
CA GLU A 14 4.18 -5.30 10.84
C GLU A 14 3.65 -3.87 10.77
N VAL A 15 2.63 -3.66 9.94
CA VAL A 15 2.01 -2.35 9.73
C VAL A 15 0.53 -2.42 10.08
N GLU A 16 -0.09 -1.24 10.23
CA GLU A 16 -1.49 -1.14 10.57
C GLU A 16 -2.37 -1.82 9.52
N THR A 17 -3.30 -2.63 10.01
CA THR A 17 -4.30 -3.29 9.18
C THR A 17 -5.31 -2.25 8.71
N SER A 18 -5.84 -2.39 7.50
CA SER A 18 -6.97 -1.59 7.06
C SER A 18 -8.12 -1.67 8.09
N PRO A 19 -8.74 -0.55 8.48
CA PRO A 19 -9.91 -0.58 9.37
C PRO A 19 -11.13 -1.21 8.70
N ASN A 20 -11.16 -1.24 7.36
CA ASN A 20 -12.20 -1.89 6.56
C ASN A 20 -11.66 -3.17 5.91
N GLU A 21 -12.45 -4.24 5.91
CA GLU A 21 -12.12 -5.48 5.20
C GLU A 21 -12.08 -5.24 3.68
N ILE A 22 -10.94 -5.54 3.05
CA ILE A 22 -10.78 -5.45 1.59
C ILE A 22 -11.44 -6.64 0.87
N GLY A 23 -11.41 -7.83 1.49
CA GLY A 23 -11.92 -9.07 0.89
C GLY A 23 -11.00 -9.64 -0.20
N TYR A 24 -11.59 -10.48 -1.05
CA TYR A 24 -10.94 -11.20 -2.15
C TYR A 24 -11.07 -10.44 -3.47
N SER A 25 -10.02 -10.54 -4.29
CA SER A 25 -9.99 -10.03 -5.68
C SER A 25 -10.46 -8.58 -5.87
N PRO A 26 -9.99 -7.60 -5.05
CA PRO A 26 -10.24 -6.20 -5.34
C PRO A 26 -9.51 -5.79 -6.63
N ALA A 27 -10.03 -4.77 -7.32
CA ALA A 27 -9.23 -4.07 -8.31
C ALA A 27 -8.27 -3.11 -7.58
N VAL A 28 -6.98 -3.18 -7.90
CA VAL A 28 -5.96 -2.32 -7.31
C VAL A 28 -5.33 -1.45 -8.41
N LEU A 29 -5.36 -0.13 -8.22
CA LEU A 29 -4.79 0.85 -9.14
C LEU A 29 -3.75 1.72 -8.41
N PRO A 30 -2.47 1.65 -8.80
CA PRO A 30 -1.49 2.64 -8.39
C PRO A 30 -1.64 3.91 -9.22
N TYR A 31 -1.68 5.07 -8.56
CA TYR A 31 -1.63 6.39 -9.21
C TYR A 31 -0.91 7.39 -8.29
N GLU A 32 0.16 8.01 -8.82
CA GLU A 32 1.09 8.84 -8.04
C GLU A 32 1.59 8.12 -6.77
N THR A 33 1.46 8.75 -5.61
CA THR A 33 1.84 8.19 -4.30
C THR A 33 0.69 7.44 -3.63
N ARG A 34 -0.31 6.98 -4.39
CA ARG A 34 -1.54 6.38 -3.85
C ARG A 34 -1.86 5.03 -4.48
N LEU A 35 -2.44 4.17 -3.66
CA LEU A 35 -3.04 2.90 -4.06
C LEU A 35 -4.56 2.99 -3.85
N TYR A 36 -5.30 2.84 -4.94
CA TYR A 36 -6.75 2.75 -4.93
C TYR A 36 -7.15 1.28 -4.91
N ILE A 37 -8.05 0.91 -4.01
CA ILE A 37 -8.59 -0.44 -3.89
C ILE A 37 -10.11 -0.35 -4.08
N LEU A 38 -10.63 -1.03 -5.09
CA LEU A 38 -12.02 -0.91 -5.53
C LEU A 38 -12.70 -2.27 -5.53
N GLY A 39 -13.88 -2.33 -4.92
CA GLY A 39 -14.72 -3.52 -4.90
C GLY A 39 -14.06 -4.70 -4.20
N GLY A 40 -14.27 -5.90 -4.75
CA GLY A 40 -13.87 -7.16 -4.13
C GLY A 40 -15.07 -7.96 -3.64
N LEU A 41 -14.80 -9.12 -3.04
CA LEU A 41 -15.79 -10.04 -2.49
C LEU A 41 -15.43 -10.34 -1.04
N ASN A 42 -16.34 -10.10 -0.10
CA ASN A 42 -16.16 -10.49 1.30
C ASN A 42 -17.34 -11.38 1.74
N ASN A 43 -17.42 -11.68 3.04
CA ASN A 43 -18.49 -12.53 3.58
C ASN A 43 -19.90 -11.93 3.45
N GLU A 44 -20.01 -10.63 3.18
CA GLU A 44 -21.27 -9.92 2.95
C GLU A 44 -21.65 -9.84 1.46
N GLY A 45 -20.76 -10.30 0.57
CA GLY A 45 -20.94 -10.29 -0.88
C GLY A 45 -20.01 -9.32 -1.59
N TYR A 46 -20.43 -8.84 -2.76
CA TYR A 46 -19.65 -7.87 -3.51
C TYR A 46 -19.55 -6.54 -2.76
N SER A 47 -18.34 -6.07 -2.54
CA SER A 47 -18.08 -4.80 -1.89
C SER A 47 -18.32 -3.64 -2.86
N ASN A 48 -18.98 -2.58 -2.38
CA ASN A 48 -19.06 -1.28 -3.04
C ASN A 48 -18.04 -0.28 -2.48
N GLN A 49 -17.09 -0.74 -1.66
CA GLN A 49 -16.10 0.11 -1.03
C GLN A 49 -15.02 0.57 -2.03
N SER A 50 -14.53 1.78 -1.78
CA SER A 50 -13.36 2.35 -2.42
C SER A 50 -12.44 2.87 -1.34
N LEU A 51 -11.25 2.27 -1.22
CA LEU A 51 -10.23 2.63 -0.23
C LEU A 51 -9.04 3.25 -0.94
N VAL A 52 -8.38 4.20 -0.27
CA VAL A 52 -7.20 4.89 -0.79
C VAL A 52 -6.12 4.88 0.28
N TYR A 53 -4.94 4.35 -0.07
CA TYR A 53 -3.77 4.33 0.80
C TYR A 53 -2.67 5.20 0.20
N GLN A 54 -2.01 5.99 1.04
CA GLN A 54 -0.83 6.76 0.66
C GLN A 54 0.41 5.87 0.84
N ALA A 55 1.18 5.66 -0.22
CA ALA A 55 2.51 5.10 -0.12
C ALA A 55 3.45 6.19 0.44
N VAL A 56 3.96 5.97 1.64
CA VAL A 56 4.95 6.86 2.26
C VAL A 56 6.34 6.26 2.05
N TYR A 57 7.18 6.97 1.30
CA TYR A 57 8.55 6.55 1.02
C TYR A 57 9.48 7.77 0.97
N THR A 58 10.76 7.51 1.19
CA THR A 58 11.83 8.53 1.14
C THR A 58 12.68 8.29 -0.09
N ILE A 59 12.85 9.31 -0.93
CA ILE A 59 13.86 9.33 -1.99
C ILE A 59 15.10 10.04 -1.44
N LEU A 60 16.21 9.32 -1.36
CA LEU A 60 17.52 9.91 -1.06
C LEU A 60 18.13 10.39 -2.38
N VAL A 61 18.20 11.71 -2.58
CA VAL A 61 18.87 12.30 -3.74
C VAL A 61 20.33 12.57 -3.36
N PRO A 62 21.32 11.96 -4.06
CA PRO A 62 22.72 12.20 -3.77
C PRO A 62 23.14 13.61 -4.18
N VAL A 63 23.99 14.25 -3.38
CA VAL A 63 24.65 15.52 -3.74
C VAL A 63 25.93 15.18 -4.52
N ILE A 64 26.02 15.67 -5.76
CA ILE A 64 27.24 15.56 -6.58
C ILE A 64 28.06 16.84 -6.36
N GLN A 65 29.23 16.72 -5.73
CA GLN A 65 30.22 17.80 -5.73
C GLN A 65 31.16 17.64 -6.92
N LYS A 66 31.44 18.75 -7.60
CA LYS A 66 32.41 18.80 -8.69
C LYS A 66 33.71 19.33 -8.10
N ASP A 67 34.79 18.55 -8.21
CA ASP A 67 36.15 18.96 -7.85
C ASP A 67 36.61 20.15 -8.71
#